data_AF-A0A6N6LA50-F1
#
_entry.id   AF-A0A6N6LA50-F1
#
_cell.length_a   1.000
_cell.length_b   1.000
_cell.length_c   1.000
_cell.angle_alpha   90.00
_cell.angle_beta   90.00
_cell.angle_gamma   90.00
#
_symmetry.space_group_name_H-M   'P 1'
#
loop_
_entity.id
_entity.type
_entity.pdbx_description
1 polymer ?
#
loop_
_entity_poly.entity_id
_entity_poly.type
_entity_poly.pdbx_seq_one_letter_code
_entity_poly.pdbx_strand_id
1 'polypeptide(L)'
;MRTDEVDALVRAAQGHGRRVIIAKLDGPADKADIIDTLARAFDMPRWFGRNWDALYDCLTDLSWLPADGYVLILTGASPDAANAPILTDLLTDCCDHWQAEGVPFHVLTDGVVGANTA
;
A
#
# COMPACT_ATOMS: atom_id res chain seq x y z
N MET A 1 1.03 -14.62 2.79
CA MET A 1 1.92 -14.86 1.62
C MET A 1 3.20 -15.51 2.12
N ARG A 2 3.75 -16.51 1.42
CA ARG A 2 4.99 -17.17 1.86
C ARG A 2 6.20 -16.27 1.57
N THR A 3 7.27 -16.38 2.36
CA THR A 3 8.46 -15.51 2.20
C THR A 3 9.11 -15.65 0.83
N ASP A 4 9.14 -16.85 0.27
CA ASP A 4 9.66 -17.11 -1.08
C ASP A 4 8.83 -16.41 -2.19
N GLU A 5 7.52 -16.28 -2.00
CA GLU A 5 6.63 -15.55 -2.92
C GLU A 5 6.90 -14.04 -2.86
N VAL A 6 7.02 -13.49 -1.65
CA VAL A 6 7.39 -12.07 -1.44
C VAL A 6 8.72 -11.77 -2.12
N ASP A 7 9.73 -12.62 -1.90
CA ASP A 7 11.05 -12.45 -2.49
C ASP A 7 11.03 -12.51 -4.02
N ALA A 8 10.23 -13.40 -4.61
CA ALA A 8 10.07 -13.49 -6.05
C ALA A 8 9.41 -12.23 -6.63
N LEU A 9 8.36 -11.74 -5.97
CA LEU A 9 7.67 -10.49 -6.35
C LEU A 9 8.59 -9.28 -6.26
N VAL A 10 9.36 -9.17 -5.17
CA VAL A 10 10.35 -8.10 -4.98
C VAL A 10 11.34 -8.09 -6.14
N ARG A 11 11.92 -9.24 -6.48
CA ARG A 11 12.87 -9.35 -7.60
C ARG A 11 12.24 -8.98 -8.94
N ALA A 12 11.02 -9.44 -9.21
CA ALA A 12 10.31 -9.11 -10.44
C ALA A 12 10.04 -7.61 -10.54
N ALA A 13 9.51 -6.99 -9.48
CA ALA A 13 9.23 -5.55 -9.45
C ALA A 13 10.50 -4.71 -9.64
N GLN A 14 11.58 -5.05 -8.94
CA GLN A 14 12.88 -4.38 -9.07
C GLN A 14 13.48 -4.54 -10.47
N GLY A 15 13.31 -5.70 -11.11
CA GLY A 15 13.74 -5.94 -12.50
C GLY A 15 13.07 -5.02 -13.53
N HIS A 16 11.97 -4.36 -13.14
CA HIS A 16 11.27 -3.37 -13.94
C HIS A 16 11.39 -1.94 -13.38
N GLY A 17 12.35 -1.67 -12.49
CA GLY A 17 12.59 -0.34 -11.93
C GLY A 17 11.55 0.12 -10.91
N ARG A 18 10.67 -0.78 -10.43
CA ARG A 18 9.61 -0.43 -9.47
C ARG A 18 10.14 -0.41 -8.06
N ARG A 19 9.68 0.57 -7.29
CA ARG A 19 9.93 0.62 -5.85
C ARG A 19 8.98 -0.33 -5.13
N VAL A 20 9.53 -1.20 -4.29
CA VAL A 20 8.74 -2.14 -3.50
C VAL A 20 8.64 -1.62 -2.08
N ILE A 21 7.41 -1.51 -1.58
CA ILE A 21 7.06 -1.11 -0.23
C ILE A 21 6.45 -2.32 0.47
N ILE A 22 7.03 -2.74 1.59
CA ILE A 22 6.52 -3.88 2.37
C ILE A 22 5.95 -3.34 3.68
N ALA A 23 4.65 -3.57 3.87
CA ALA A 23 3.93 -3.26 5.09
C ALA A 23 3.41 -4.56 5.72
N LYS A 24 3.79 -4.81 6.97
CA LYS A 24 3.37 -6.01 7.69
C LYS A 24 2.61 -5.59 8.94
N LEU A 25 1.38 -6.09 9.07
CA LEU A 25 0.61 -6.07 10.31
C LEU A 25 0.69 -7.44 10.98
N ASP A 26 0.57 -7.45 12.30
CA ASP A 26 0.66 -8.65 13.13
C ASP A 26 -0.71 -8.98 13.75
N GLY A 27 -1.74 -9.16 12.91
CA GLY A 27 -3.06 -9.63 13.33
C GLY A 27 -4.16 -8.55 13.29
N PRO A 28 -5.15 -8.62 14.21
CA PRO A 28 -6.21 -7.62 14.30
C PRO A 28 -5.62 -6.22 14.40
N ALA A 29 -6.07 -5.32 13.54
CA ALA A 29 -5.52 -3.99 13.44
C ALA A 29 -6.63 -2.95 13.46
N ASP A 30 -6.49 -1.97 14.34
CA ASP A 30 -7.35 -0.80 14.32
C ASP A 30 -6.86 0.24 13.30
N LYS A 31 -7.59 1.35 13.17
CA LYS A 31 -7.22 2.46 12.30
C LYS A 31 -5.80 2.96 12.53
N ALA A 32 -5.38 3.11 13.79
CA ALA A 32 -4.08 3.65 14.13
C ALA A 32 -2.96 2.68 13.74
N ASP A 33 -3.14 1.38 13.99
CA ASP A 33 -2.18 0.34 13.61
C ASP A 33 -1.94 0.31 12.09
N ILE A 34 -3.01 0.42 11.30
CA ILE A 34 -2.95 0.44 9.83
C ILE A 34 -2.21 1.68 9.35
N ILE A 35 -2.66 2.85 9.79
CA ILE A 35 -2.08 4.14 9.39
C ILE A 35 -0.60 4.20 9.75
N ASP A 36 -0.22 3.73 10.94
CA ASP A 36 1.17 3.78 11.40
C ASP A 36 2.07 2.81 10.66
N THR A 37 1.55 1.63 10.34
CA THR A 37 2.30 0.64 9.58
C THR A 37 2.56 1.12 8.16
N LEU A 38 1.55 1.67 7.49
CA LEU A 38 1.72 2.26 6.17
C LEU A 38 2.62 3.50 6.23
N ALA A 39 2.46 4.35 7.24
CA ALA A 39 3.29 5.55 7.37
C ALA A 39 4.78 5.24 7.52
N ARG A 40 5.12 4.21 8.32
CA ARG A 40 6.48 3.71 8.44
C ARG A 40 6.99 3.10 7.15
N ALA A 41 6.17 2.30 6.46
CA ALA A 41 6.57 1.60 5.25
C ALA A 41 6.87 2.55 4.08
N PHE A 42 6.10 3.63 3.95
CA PHE A 42 6.26 4.66 2.92
C PHE A 42 7.24 5.78 3.30
N ASP A 43 7.89 5.71 4.47
CA ASP A 43 8.76 6.76 5.00
C ASP A 43 8.06 8.13 4.99
N MET A 44 6.84 8.16 5.52
CA MET A 44 5.96 9.35 5.45
C MET A 44 6.61 10.58 6.11
N PRO A 45 6.38 11.78 5.56
CA PRO A 45 6.93 13.01 6.12
C PRO A 45 6.45 13.31 7.55
N ARG A 46 7.23 14.10 8.29
CA ARG A 46 6.90 14.47 9.69
C ARG A 46 5.57 15.21 9.86
N TRP A 47 5.08 15.84 8.81
CA TRP A 47 3.81 16.58 8.79
C TRP A 47 2.60 15.69 8.51
N PHE A 48 2.80 14.37 8.33
CA PHE A 48 1.72 13.42 8.07
C PHE A 48 0.63 13.46 9.16
N GLY A 49 -0.62 13.70 8.73
CA GLY A 49 -1.76 13.97 9.61
C GLY A 49 -2.39 12.77 10.32
N ARG A 50 -1.89 11.54 10.07
CA ARG A 50 -2.30 10.30 10.76
C ARG A 50 -3.82 10.04 10.77
N ASN A 51 -4.46 10.29 9.63
CA ASN A 51 -5.86 9.98 9.36
C ASN A 51 -6.00 9.42 7.93
N TRP A 52 -7.21 8.95 7.55
CA TRP A 52 -7.44 8.31 6.25
C TRP A 52 -7.25 9.28 5.08
N ASP A 53 -7.76 10.50 5.20
CA ASP A 53 -7.62 11.51 4.14
C ASP A 53 -6.14 11.87 3.93
N ALA A 54 -5.41 12.11 5.02
CA ALA A 54 -3.97 12.37 4.95
C ALA A 54 -3.19 11.18 4.38
N LEU A 55 -3.63 9.94 4.62
CA LEU A 55 -3.02 8.75 4.03
C LEU A 55 -3.25 8.72 2.53
N TYR A 56 -4.49 8.95 2.08
CA TYR A 56 -4.81 9.04 0.66
C TYR A 56 -4.01 10.14 -0.03
N ASP A 57 -3.98 11.35 0.53
CA ASP A 57 -3.21 12.48 0.00
C ASP A 57 -1.74 12.11 -0.17
N CYS A 58 -1.16 11.43 0.82
CA CYS A 58 0.23 11.03 0.74
C CYS A 58 0.50 9.84 -0.20
N LEU A 59 -0.44 8.90 -0.32
CA LEU A 59 -0.29 7.77 -1.24
C LEU A 59 -0.50 8.18 -2.70
N THR A 60 -1.18 9.31 -2.94
CA THR A 60 -1.35 9.92 -4.28
C THR A 60 -0.30 10.99 -4.59
N ASP A 61 0.38 11.55 -3.58
CA ASP A 61 1.56 12.39 -3.74
C ASP A 61 2.78 11.77 -3.05
N LEU A 62 3.50 10.91 -3.78
CA LEU A 62 4.74 10.27 -3.31
C LEU A 62 6.00 11.06 -3.70
N SER A 63 5.93 12.40 -3.77
CA SER A 63 7.02 13.26 -4.26
C SER A 63 8.34 13.15 -3.48
N TRP A 64 8.31 12.72 -2.21
CA TRP A 64 9.53 12.44 -1.41
C TRP A 64 10.14 11.06 -1.67
N LEU A 65 9.42 10.18 -2.37
CA LEU A 65 9.81 8.79 -2.62
C LEU A 65 9.80 8.43 -4.12
N PRO A 66 10.37 9.26 -5.02
CA PRO A 66 10.17 9.14 -6.46
C PRO A 66 10.62 7.79 -7.03
N ALA A 67 9.80 7.22 -7.90
CA ALA A 67 10.07 6.00 -8.66
C ALA A 67 9.26 5.95 -9.96
N ASP A 68 9.67 5.09 -10.90
CA ASP A 68 8.93 4.83 -12.16
C ASP A 68 7.68 3.96 -11.96
N GLY A 69 7.36 3.62 -10.72
CA GLY A 69 6.21 2.81 -10.32
C GLY A 69 6.42 2.17 -8.93
N TYR A 70 5.33 1.73 -8.33
CA TYR A 70 5.26 1.28 -6.95
C TYR A 70 4.56 -0.08 -6.82
N VAL A 71 5.02 -0.89 -5.89
CA VAL A 71 4.36 -2.12 -5.47
C VAL A 71 4.27 -2.13 -3.95
N LEU A 72 3.06 -2.03 -3.41
CA LEU A 72 2.77 -2.23 -2.00
C LEU A 72 2.46 -3.71 -1.75
N ILE A 73 3.24 -4.35 -0.90
CA ILE A 73 2.98 -5.68 -0.36
C ILE A 73 2.49 -5.50 1.07
N LEU A 74 1.19 -5.69 1.29
CA LEU A 74 0.53 -5.57 2.59
C LEU A 74 0.19 -6.96 3.13
N THR A 75 0.82 -7.38 4.22
CA THR A 75 0.65 -8.73 4.79
C THR A 75 0.19 -8.69 6.23
N GLY A 76 -0.53 -9.74 6.65
CA GLY A 76 -1.02 -9.90 8.02
C GLY A 76 -2.06 -8.86 8.43
N ALA A 77 -2.60 -8.11 7.47
CA ALA A 77 -3.64 -7.12 7.70
C ALA A 77 -4.96 -7.84 8.04
N SER A 78 -5.43 -7.64 9.27
CA SER A 78 -6.78 -8.06 9.68
C SER A 78 -7.53 -6.85 10.26
N PRO A 79 -7.91 -5.87 9.40
CA PRO A 79 -8.71 -4.73 9.84
C PRO A 79 -10.07 -5.20 10.35
N ASP A 80 -10.62 -4.49 11.34
CA ASP A 80 -12.01 -4.72 11.76
C ASP A 80 -13.02 -4.37 10.65
N ALA A 81 -14.28 -4.77 10.83
CA ALA A 81 -15.33 -4.57 9.84
C ALA A 81 -15.60 -3.09 9.51
N ALA A 82 -15.25 -2.15 10.39
CA ALA A 82 -15.42 -0.72 10.16
C ALA A 82 -14.29 -0.14 9.29
N ASN A 83 -13.07 -0.65 9.45
CA ASN A 83 -11.88 -0.15 8.76
C ASN A 83 -11.57 -0.91 7.45
N ALA A 84 -11.99 -2.17 7.33
CA ALA A 84 -11.74 -3.00 6.15
C ALA A 84 -12.25 -2.37 4.82
N PRO A 85 -13.50 -1.88 4.71
CA PRO A 85 -13.95 -1.25 3.47
C PRO A 85 -13.21 0.06 3.20
N ILE A 86 -12.97 0.87 4.23
CA ILE A 86 -12.26 2.16 4.08
C ILE A 86 -10.85 1.95 3.53
N LEU A 87 -10.11 0.98 4.08
CA LEU A 87 -8.76 0.64 3.60
C LEU A 87 -8.80 0.11 2.16
N THR A 88 -9.79 -0.72 1.83
CA THR A 88 -9.96 -1.29 0.49
C THR A 88 -10.23 -0.21 -0.54
N ASP A 89 -11.21 0.64 -0.28
CA ASP A 89 -11.61 1.72 -1.18
C ASP A 89 -10.45 2.71 -1.36
N LEU A 90 -9.80 3.13 -0.26
CA LEU A 90 -8.65 4.02 -0.31
C LEU A 90 -7.50 3.48 -1.17
N LEU A 91 -7.13 2.20 -0.99
CA LEU A 91 -6.06 1.59 -1.76
C LEU A 91 -6.45 1.40 -3.23
N THR A 92 -7.72 1.15 -3.52
CA THR A 92 -8.25 1.05 -4.88
C THR A 92 -8.20 2.41 -5.56
N ASP A 93 -8.69 3.45 -4.91
CA ASP A 93 -8.66 4.83 -5.41
C ASP A 93 -7.23 5.31 -5.66
N CYS A 94 -6.27 4.92 -4.81
CA CYS A 94 -4.85 5.19 -5.04
C CYS A 94 -4.32 4.51 -6.31
N CYS A 95 -4.72 3.25 -6.58
CA CYS A 95 -4.34 2.56 -7.81
C CYS A 95 -4.90 3.30 -9.03
N ASP A 96 -6.18 3.69 -8.99
CA ASP A 96 -6.86 4.40 -10.08
C ASP A 96 -6.22 5.77 -10.36
N HIS A 97 -5.87 6.51 -9.30
CA HIS A 97 -5.17 7.78 -9.40
C HIS A 97 -3.85 7.64 -10.17
N TRP A 98 -2.98 6.73 -9.74
CA TRP A 98 -1.68 6.55 -10.39
C TRP A 98 -1.79 5.97 -11.80
N GLN A 99 -2.78 5.11 -12.04
CA GLN A 99 -3.09 4.63 -13.39
C GLN A 99 -3.46 5.79 -14.32
N ALA A 100 -4.25 6.76 -13.85
CA ALA A 100 -4.61 7.95 -14.62
C ALA A 100 -3.38 8.83 -14.92
N GLU A 101 -2.41 8.89 -14.00
CA GLU A 101 -1.12 9.57 -14.19
C GLU A 101 -0.11 8.75 -15.02
N GLY A 102 -0.47 7.52 -15.43
CA GLY A 102 0.39 6.65 -16.23
C GLY A 102 1.55 6.01 -15.45
N VAL A 103 1.50 6.03 -14.12
CA VAL A 103 2.51 5.44 -13.23
C VAL A 103 1.94 4.13 -12.65
N PRO A 104 2.62 2.98 -12.79
CA PRO A 104 2.14 1.74 -12.18
C PRO A 104 2.14 1.82 -10.66
N PHE A 105 0.99 1.58 -10.02
CA PHE A 105 0.86 1.38 -8.58
C PHE A 105 0.07 0.09 -8.32
N HIS A 106 0.73 -0.91 -7.73
CA HIS A 106 0.12 -2.21 -7.46
C HIS A 106 0.03 -2.48 -5.97
N VAL A 107 -1.10 -3.02 -5.52
CA VAL A 107 -1.30 -3.46 -4.15
C VAL A 107 -1.48 -4.97 -4.14
N LEU A 108 -0.70 -5.65 -3.30
CA LEU A 108 -0.75 -7.10 -3.10
C LEU A 108 -1.02 -7.38 -1.63
N THR A 109 -2.09 -8.14 -1.36
CA THR A 109 -2.50 -8.51 -0.01
C THR A 109 -2.54 -10.03 0.17
N ASP A 110 -2.30 -10.54 1.38
CA ASP A 110 -2.35 -11.98 1.66
C ASP A 110 -3.76 -12.53 1.92
N GLY A 111 -4.77 -11.66 1.89
CA GLY A 111 -6.20 -11.97 1.84
C GLY A 111 -6.93 -10.88 1.04
N VAL A 112 -8.03 -11.23 0.36
CA VAL A 112 -8.71 -10.38 -0.64
C VAL A 112 -8.98 -8.97 -0.10
N VAL A 113 -8.17 -8.01 -0.58
CA VAL A 113 -8.58 -6.62 -0.76
C VAL A 113 -8.71 -6.51 -2.27
N GLY A 114 -9.96 -6.51 -2.75
CA GLY A 114 -10.27 -6.75 -4.16
C GLY A 114 -9.55 -5.76 -5.08
N ALA A 115 -8.56 -6.25 -5.84
CA ALA A 115 -8.00 -5.54 -6.98
C ALA A 115 -8.43 -6.27 -8.25
N ASN A 116 -9.22 -5.55 -9.05
CA ASN A 116 -9.76 -5.96 -10.33
C ASN A 116 -8.64 -6.51 -11.25
N THR A 117 -8.85 -7.70 -11.80
CA THR A 117 -8.07 -8.21 -12.93
C THR A 117 -8.93 -8.06 -14.18
N ALA A 118 -8.62 -7.06 -15.00
CA ALA A 118 -9.04 -6.97 -16.40
C ALA A 118 -8.09 -6.04 -17.17
#